data_AF-A0A9E2CR75-F1
#
_entry.id   AF-A0A9E2CR75-F1
#
_cell.length_a   1.000
_cell.length_b   1.000
_cell.length_c   1.000
_cell.angle_alpha   90.00
_cell.angle_beta   90.00
_cell.angle_gamma   90.00
#
_symmetry.space_group_name_H-M   'P 1'
#
loop_
_entity.id
_entity.type
_entity.pdbx_description
1 polymer ?
#
loop_
_entity_poly.entity_id
_entity_poly.type
_entity_poly.pdbx_seq_one_letter_code
_entity_poly.pdbx_strand_id
1 'polypeptide(L)'
;MVKTKVISLLCGCEEGASWQIRINLSRNGRLLEKGTYFLLKTAECNRNSCHHYHTTHAKQRKEHDANYYEENKDRIKEHSANYLEENREYLYEKIKEYNKSPKGKEVMKKHRAKRRELGFEPLNKPFENCHAHHVNSEEVIYIPVELHRSVFHNLETGVGMEEMNNLAITFLEETKHHD
;
A
#
# COMPACT_ATOMS: atom_id res chain seq x y z
N MET A 1 -9.84 57.32 9.66
CA MET A 1 -9.13 56.55 10.70
C MET A 1 -9.11 55.08 10.35
N VAL A 2 -7.90 54.52 10.15
CA VAL A 2 -7.67 53.07 10.01
C VAL A 2 -7.60 52.49 11.42
N LYS A 3 -8.40 51.46 11.73
CA LYS A 3 -8.33 50.75 13.01
C LYS A 3 -7.32 49.61 12.86
N THR A 4 -6.15 49.74 13.49
CA THR A 4 -5.17 48.65 13.54
C THR A 4 -5.52 47.72 14.69
N LYS A 5 -5.85 46.46 14.39
CA LYS A 5 -6.02 45.42 15.41
C LYS A 5 -4.78 44.54 15.38
N VAL A 6 -3.97 44.59 16.43
CA VAL A 6 -2.80 43.72 16.57
C VAL A 6 -3.30 42.39 17.14
N ILE A 7 -3.05 41.30 16.41
CA ILE A 7 -3.33 39.94 16.87
C ILE A 7 -1.99 39.23 16.97
N SER A 8 -1.54 38.98 18.19
CA SER A 8 -0.31 38.25 18.46
C SER A 8 -0.62 36.75 18.43
N LEU A 9 -0.09 36.04 17.44
CA LEU A 9 -0.09 34.57 17.40
C LEU A 9 1.33 34.10 17.74
N LEU A 10 1.47 33.46 18.89
CA LEU A 10 2.71 32.81 19.30
C LEU A 10 2.78 31.45 18.61
N CYS A 11 3.66 31.30 17.63
CA CYS A 11 4.02 29.99 17.09
C CYS A 11 5.28 29.53 17.83
N GLY A 12 5.16 28.48 18.65
CA GLY A 12 6.28 27.87 19.36
C GLY A 12 7.12 27.01 18.42
N CYS A 13 8.06 27.62 17.70
CA CYS A 13 9.24 26.89 17.23
C CYS A 13 10.35 27.11 18.27
N GLU A 14 11.03 26.03 18.65
CA GLU A 14 11.87 25.88 19.86
C GLU A 14 13.15 26.75 19.94
N GLU A 15 13.27 27.81 19.15
CA GLU A 15 14.42 28.73 19.19
C GLU A 15 14.00 30.17 19.52
N GLY A 16 13.26 30.38 20.61
CA GLY A 16 13.10 31.68 21.28
C GLY A 16 12.59 32.88 20.45
N ALA A 17 12.20 32.68 19.19
CA ALA A 17 11.88 33.75 18.27
C ALA A 17 10.38 34.07 18.35
N SER A 18 10.03 35.09 19.13
CA SER A 18 8.66 35.62 19.14
C SER A 18 8.45 36.52 17.92
N TRP A 19 7.64 36.09 16.96
CA TRP A 19 7.24 36.92 15.82
C TRP A 19 5.90 37.61 16.13
N GLN A 20 5.88 38.94 16.17
CA GLN A 20 4.62 39.70 16.25
C GLN A 20 4.08 39.96 14.85
N ILE A 21 2.91 39.41 14.53
CA ILE A 21 2.26 39.65 13.23
C ILE A 21 1.30 40.84 13.36
N ARG A 22 1.57 41.92 12.63
CA ARG A 22 0.61 43.02 12.46
C ARG A 22 -0.18 42.82 11.18
N ILE A 23 -1.46 42.48 11.31
CA ILE A 23 -2.39 42.40 10.17
C ILE A 23 -3.08 43.75 10.01
N ASN A 24 -2.75 44.47 8.94
CA ASN A 24 -3.46 45.69 8.55
C ASN A 24 -4.64 45.31 7.64
N LEU A 25 -5.87 45.39 8.15
CA LEU A 25 -7.07 45.17 7.35
C LEU A 25 -7.41 46.46 6.58
N SER A 26 -7.57 46.32 5.27
CA SER A 26 -8.12 47.36 4.39
C SER A 26 -9.60 47.59 4.70
N ARG A 27 -10.06 48.85 4.62
CA ARG A 27 -11.45 49.27 4.87
C ARG A 27 -12.49 48.56 3.98
N ASN A 28 -12.07 47.94 2.87
CA ASN A 28 -12.96 47.32 1.89
C ASN A 28 -12.96 45.78 1.92
N GLY A 29 -12.43 45.14 2.98
CA GLY A 29 -12.52 43.68 3.15
C GLY A 29 -11.69 42.83 2.17
N ARG A 30 -10.94 43.44 1.23
CA ARG A 30 -9.95 42.72 0.41
C ARG A 30 -8.67 42.48 1.20
N LEU A 31 -8.29 41.21 1.37
CA LEU A 31 -6.95 40.81 1.77
C LEU A 31 -5.96 41.39 0.76
N LEU A 32 -5.05 42.24 1.23
CA LEU A 32 -3.93 42.74 0.43
C LEU A 32 -3.04 41.54 0.06
N GLU A 33 -2.46 41.51 -1.15
CA GLU A 33 -1.53 40.48 -1.65
C GLU A 33 -0.37 40.13 -0.69
N LYS A 34 -0.09 41.00 0.29
CA LYS A 34 0.88 40.74 1.36
C LYS A 34 0.45 39.64 2.34
N GLY A 35 -0.85 39.35 2.45
CA GLY A 35 -1.39 38.29 3.32
C GLY A 35 -1.16 36.87 2.77
N THR A 36 -1.20 36.68 1.46
CA THR A 36 -0.99 35.37 0.82
C THR A 36 0.48 34.93 0.91
N TYR A 37 1.42 35.87 0.78
CA TYR A 37 2.86 35.61 0.94
C TYR A 37 3.24 35.10 2.34
N PHE A 38 2.56 35.57 3.39
CA PHE A 38 2.82 35.14 4.77
C PHE A 38 2.29 33.73 5.06
N LEU A 39 1.12 33.37 4.51
CA LEU A 39 0.56 32.02 4.62
C LEU A 39 1.43 30.97 3.91
N LEU A 40 2.05 31.33 2.78
CA LEU A 40 2.96 30.43 2.08
C LEU A 40 4.25 30.17 2.86
N LYS A 41 4.84 31.20 3.48
CA LYS A 41 6.04 31.06 4.32
C LYS A 41 5.80 30.25 5.59
N THR A 42 4.64 30.41 6.21
CA THR A 42 4.28 29.60 7.39
C THR A 42 4.01 28.15 7.02
N ALA A 43 3.38 27.88 5.88
CA ALA A 43 3.20 26.52 5.37
C ALA A 43 4.53 25.86 4.97
N GLU A 44 5.48 26.61 4.41
CA GLU A 44 6.82 26.12 4.09
C GLU A 44 7.63 25.84 5.37
N CYS A 45 7.60 26.74 6.35
CA CYS A 45 8.21 26.53 7.66
C CYS A 45 7.65 25.27 8.36
N ASN A 46 6.33 25.11 8.36
CA ASN A 46 5.70 23.90 8.90
C ASN A 46 6.11 22.64 8.14
N ARG A 47 6.17 22.68 6.81
CA ARG A 47 6.64 21.54 6.02
C ARG A 47 8.08 21.15 6.35
N ASN A 48 8.97 22.14 6.46
CA ASN A 48 10.38 21.90 6.77
C ASN A 48 10.56 21.40 8.20
N SER A 49 9.82 21.97 9.17
CA SER A 49 9.81 21.51 10.55
C SER A 49 9.28 20.08 10.68
N CYS A 50 8.14 19.78 10.05
CA CYS A 50 7.60 18.42 9.99
C CYS A 50 8.59 17.46 9.33
N HIS A 51 9.20 17.84 8.20
CA HIS A 51 10.20 17.01 7.54
C HIS A 51 11.41 16.75 8.43
N HIS A 52 11.93 17.78 9.11
CA HIS A 52 13.03 17.66 10.05
C HIS A 52 12.69 16.73 11.23
N TYR A 53 11.49 16.87 11.81
CA TYR A 53 11.01 15.94 12.83
C TYR A 53 10.91 14.51 12.28
N HIS A 54 10.38 14.37 11.06
CA HIS A 54 10.25 13.07 10.42
C HIS A 54 11.62 12.41 10.17
N THR A 55 12.64 13.15 9.80
CA THR A 55 13.98 12.58 9.57
C THR A 55 14.71 12.28 10.87
N THR A 56 14.74 13.23 11.81
CA THR A 56 15.48 13.09 13.08
C THR A 56 14.90 12.03 14.01
N HIS A 57 13.57 11.86 14.02
CA HIS A 57 12.88 10.92 14.91
C HIS A 57 12.45 9.62 14.19
N ALA A 58 13.03 9.32 13.03
CA ALA A 58 12.61 8.20 12.18
C ALA A 58 12.60 6.86 12.91
N LYS A 59 13.63 6.60 13.73
CA LYS A 59 13.75 5.35 14.51
C LYS A 59 12.66 5.25 15.58
N GLN A 60 12.47 6.30 16.38
CA GLN A 60 11.48 6.32 17.46
C GLN A 60 10.05 6.19 16.92
N ARG A 61 9.74 6.84 15.80
CA ARG A 61 8.43 6.65 15.16
C ARG A 61 8.23 5.23 14.66
N LYS A 62 9.24 4.64 14.01
CA LYS A 62 9.15 3.25 13.56
C LYS A 62 8.90 2.29 14.72
N GLU A 63 9.56 2.50 15.85
CA GLU A 63 9.37 1.72 17.08
C GLU A 63 7.97 1.94 17.68
N HIS A 64 7.54 3.20 17.81
CA HIS A 64 6.20 3.55 18.27
C HIS A 64 5.11 2.91 17.38
N ASP A 65 5.24 3.03 16.06
CA ASP A 65 4.31 2.47 15.10
C ASP A 65 4.26 0.95 15.22
N ALA A 66 5.42 0.28 15.32
CA ALA A 66 5.50 -1.17 15.51
C ALA A 66 4.78 -1.60 16.79
N ASN A 67 5.03 -0.92 17.92
CA ASN A 67 4.37 -1.21 19.18
C ASN A 67 2.86 -0.98 19.10
N TYR A 68 2.43 0.13 18.49
CA TYR A 68 1.00 0.42 18.27
C TYR A 68 0.33 -0.67 17.43
N TYR A 69 0.96 -1.13 16.35
CA TYR A 69 0.41 -2.20 15.52
C TYR A 69 0.34 -3.54 16.26
N GLU A 70 1.34 -3.87 17.08
CA GLU A 70 1.34 -5.11 17.86
C GLU A 70 0.24 -5.08 18.94
N GLU A 71 0.17 -4.01 19.73
CA GLU A 71 -0.84 -3.82 20.79
C GLU A 71 -2.27 -3.80 20.26
N ASN A 72 -2.47 -3.36 19.02
CA ASN A 72 -3.81 -3.17 18.44
C ASN A 72 -4.11 -4.14 17.29
N LYS A 73 -3.29 -5.19 17.10
CA LYS A 73 -3.36 -6.11 15.96
C LYS A 73 -4.74 -6.71 15.76
N ASP A 74 -5.33 -7.25 16.83
CA ASP A 74 -6.63 -7.90 16.78
C ASP A 74 -7.75 -6.90 16.49
N ARG A 75 -7.72 -5.73 17.13
CA ARG A 75 -8.69 -4.64 16.88
C ARG A 75 -8.62 -4.14 15.43
N ILE A 76 -7.42 -3.97 14.88
CA ILE A 76 -7.22 -3.56 13.49
C ILE A 76 -7.74 -4.63 12.55
N LYS A 77 -7.47 -5.90 12.83
CA LYS A 77 -7.95 -7.04 12.04
C LYS A 77 -9.47 -7.12 12.03
N GLU A 78 -10.11 -7.03 13.20
CA GLU A 78 -11.57 -7.05 13.34
C GLU A 78 -12.20 -5.85 12.64
N HIS A 79 -11.69 -4.64 12.87
CA HIS A 79 -12.19 -3.44 12.20
C HIS A 79 -12.08 -3.54 10.68
N SER A 80 -10.97 -4.07 10.17
CA SER A 80 -10.77 -4.28 8.73
C SER A 80 -11.75 -5.32 8.17
N ALA A 81 -11.98 -6.42 8.89
CA ALA A 81 -12.95 -7.44 8.48
C ALA A 81 -14.37 -6.89 8.44
N ASN A 82 -14.80 -6.16 9.48
CA ASN A 82 -16.13 -5.55 9.54
C ASN A 82 -16.32 -4.52 8.43
N TYR A 83 -15.33 -3.66 8.18
CA TYR A 83 -15.40 -2.69 7.09
C TYR A 83 -15.54 -3.35 5.71
N LEU A 84 -14.79 -4.44 5.46
CA LEU A 84 -14.88 -5.19 4.20
C LEU A 84 -16.25 -5.84 4.01
N GLU A 85 -16.84 -6.39 5.08
CA GLU A 85 -18.16 -7.01 5.02
C GLU A 85 -19.27 -5.96 4.81
N GLU A 86 -19.28 -4.91 5.63
CA GLU A 86 -20.27 -3.83 5.57
C GLU A 86 -20.23 -3.06 4.23
N ASN A 87 -19.06 -2.94 3.61
CA ASN A 87 -18.86 -2.15 2.40
C ASN A 87 -18.61 -3.01 1.15
N ARG A 88 -18.89 -4.31 1.20
CA ARG A 88 -18.55 -5.25 0.12
C ARG A 88 -19.08 -4.82 -1.24
N GLU A 89 -20.35 -4.43 -1.33
CA GLU A 89 -20.99 -3.99 -2.58
C GLU A 89 -20.40 -2.67 -3.09
N TYR A 90 -20.18 -1.72 -2.19
CA TYR A 90 -19.56 -0.44 -2.51
C TYR A 90 -18.14 -0.61 -3.08
N LEU A 91 -17.33 -1.45 -2.42
CA LEU A 91 -15.97 -1.78 -2.87
C LEU A 91 -15.99 -2.45 -4.24
N TYR A 92 -16.93 -3.37 -4.48
CA TYR A 92 -17.10 -4.02 -5.77
C TYR A 92 -17.38 -3.01 -6.90
N GLU A 93 -18.33 -2.10 -6.70
CA GLU A 93 -18.65 -1.08 -7.71
C GLU A 93 -17.47 -0.10 -7.93
N LYS A 94 -16.74 0.26 -6.86
CA LYS A 94 -15.52 1.09 -7.00
C LYS A 94 -14.40 0.40 -7.79
N ILE A 95 -14.18 -0.89 -7.56
CA ILE A 95 -13.22 -1.68 -8.35
C ILE A 95 -13.63 -1.74 -9.82
N LYS A 96 -14.93 -1.97 -10.09
CA LYS A 96 -15.48 -2.00 -11.44
C LYS A 96 -15.36 -0.66 -12.16
N GLU A 97 -15.62 0.45 -11.46
CA GLU A 97 -15.41 1.81 -11.96
C GLU A 97 -13.91 2.05 -12.28
N TYR A 98 -13.02 1.74 -11.34
CA TYR A 98 -11.58 1.87 -11.52
C TYR A 98 -11.07 1.07 -12.72
N ASN A 99 -11.51 -0.19 -12.88
CA ASN A 99 -11.11 -1.06 -13.98
C ASN A 99 -11.56 -0.53 -15.35
N LYS A 100 -12.59 0.31 -15.41
CA LYS A 100 -13.03 1.00 -16.64
C LYS A 100 -12.19 2.25 -16.95
N SER A 101 -11.56 2.86 -15.95
CA SER A 101 -10.72 4.05 -16.12
C SER A 101 -9.48 3.76 -16.98
N PRO A 102 -8.88 4.78 -17.63
CA PRO A 102 -7.64 4.60 -18.40
C PRO A 102 -6.49 3.99 -17.56
N LYS A 103 -6.33 4.45 -16.31
CA LYS A 103 -5.30 3.95 -15.40
C LYS A 103 -5.53 2.48 -15.02
N GLY A 104 -6.77 2.12 -14.69
CA GLY A 104 -7.11 0.73 -14.38
C GLY A 104 -6.90 -0.20 -15.57
N LYS A 105 -7.28 0.22 -16.78
CA LYS A 105 -7.00 -0.52 -18.01
C LYS A 105 -5.50 -0.73 -18.25
N GLU A 106 -4.68 0.27 -18.00
CA GLU A 106 -3.22 0.16 -18.12
C GLU A 106 -2.63 -0.86 -17.13
N VAL A 107 -3.04 -0.79 -15.85
CA VAL A 107 -2.63 -1.76 -14.82
C VAL A 107 -3.06 -3.17 -15.21
N MET A 108 -4.31 -3.35 -15.65
CA MET A 108 -4.80 -4.65 -16.12
C MET A 108 -4.06 -5.16 -17.36
N LYS A 109 -3.65 -4.26 -18.27
CA LYS A 109 -2.81 -4.60 -19.42
C LYS A 109 -1.43 -5.10 -18.97
N LYS A 110 -0.76 -4.39 -18.05
CA LYS A 110 0.53 -4.82 -17.47
C LYS A 110 0.40 -6.17 -16.77
N HIS A 111 -0.62 -6.35 -15.94
CA HIS A 111 -0.87 -7.61 -15.25
C HIS A 111 -1.15 -8.77 -16.23
N ARG A 112 -1.91 -8.53 -17.31
CA ARG A 112 -2.13 -9.53 -18.36
C ARG A 112 -0.86 -9.84 -19.15
N ALA A 113 -0.04 -8.84 -19.47
CA ALA A 113 1.23 -9.02 -20.16
C ALA A 113 2.18 -9.88 -19.31
N LYS A 114 2.34 -9.53 -18.03
CA LYS A 114 3.12 -10.32 -17.07
C LYS A 114 2.65 -11.77 -16.96
N ARG A 115 1.34 -12.02 -16.93
CA ARG A 115 0.80 -13.39 -16.93
C ARG A 115 1.02 -14.15 -18.25
N ARG A 116 1.24 -13.45 -19.38
CA ARG A 116 1.57 -14.07 -20.67
C ARG A 116 3.06 -14.39 -20.81
N GLU A 117 3.91 -13.77 -20.02
CA GLU A 117 5.36 -14.05 -20.01
C GLU A 117 5.67 -15.40 -19.35
N LEU A 118 4.77 -15.91 -18.50
CA LEU A 118 4.87 -17.26 -17.98
C LEU A 118 4.50 -18.25 -19.08
N GLY A 119 5.43 -19.15 -19.39
CA GLY A 119 5.18 -20.33 -20.20
C GLY A 119 4.21 -21.29 -19.53
N PHE A 120 3.85 -22.32 -20.28
CA PHE A 120 2.90 -23.35 -19.85
C PHE A 120 3.26 -24.67 -20.54
N GLU A 121 4.47 -25.16 -20.27
CA GLU A 121 4.95 -26.47 -20.71
C GLU A 121 4.56 -27.52 -19.65
N PRO A 122 3.49 -28.30 -19.86
CA PRO A 122 3.03 -29.25 -18.86
C PRO A 122 3.95 -30.47 -18.80
N LEU A 123 4.44 -30.80 -17.60
CA LEU A 123 5.29 -31.97 -17.34
C LEU A 123 4.50 -33.27 -17.12
N ASN A 124 3.21 -33.17 -16.84
CA ASN A 124 2.27 -34.29 -16.80
C ASN A 124 0.89 -33.88 -17.38
N LYS A 125 0.02 -34.86 -17.60
CA LYS A 125 -1.35 -34.62 -18.08
C LYS A 125 -2.23 -34.10 -16.94
N PRO A 126 -3.17 -33.18 -17.20
CA PRO A 126 -4.15 -32.78 -16.20
C PRO A 126 -5.05 -33.96 -15.82
N PHE A 127 -5.46 -34.00 -14.55
CA PHE A 127 -6.36 -35.02 -13.99
C PHE A 127 -7.44 -34.39 -13.09
N GLU A 128 -8.36 -35.18 -12.58
CA GLU A 128 -9.47 -34.67 -11.76
C GLU A 128 -8.95 -34.06 -10.44
N ASN A 129 -9.48 -32.89 -10.05
CA ASN A 129 -9.08 -32.16 -8.84
C ASN A 129 -7.58 -31.80 -8.76
N CYS A 130 -6.96 -31.51 -9.92
CA CYS A 130 -5.61 -30.97 -10.00
C CYS A 130 -5.59 -29.44 -10.14
N HIS A 131 -4.47 -28.82 -9.72
CA HIS A 131 -4.10 -27.45 -10.04
C HIS A 131 -2.76 -27.43 -10.78
N ALA A 132 -2.62 -26.47 -11.70
CA ALA A 132 -1.35 -26.18 -12.36
C ALA A 132 -0.42 -25.44 -11.40
N HIS A 133 0.70 -26.07 -11.05
CA HIS A 133 1.80 -25.49 -10.27
C HIS A 133 2.96 -25.14 -11.20
N HIS A 134 3.37 -23.89 -11.23
CA HIS A 134 4.56 -23.46 -11.97
C HIS A 134 5.82 -23.84 -11.19
N VAL A 135 6.66 -24.73 -11.73
CA VAL A 135 7.95 -25.08 -11.10
C VAL A 135 8.96 -23.97 -11.33
N ASN A 136 8.90 -23.37 -12.52
CA ASN A 136 9.66 -22.20 -12.94
C ASN A 136 8.80 -21.34 -13.88
N SER A 137 9.42 -20.41 -14.63
CA SER A 137 8.69 -19.52 -15.54
C SER A 137 8.05 -20.22 -16.74
N GLU A 138 8.45 -21.44 -17.08
CA GLU A 138 8.04 -22.13 -18.30
C GLU A 138 7.26 -23.42 -18.01
N GLU A 139 7.73 -24.23 -17.06
CA GLU A 139 7.24 -25.57 -16.78
C GLU A 139 6.13 -25.60 -15.72
N VAL A 140 5.13 -26.45 -15.95
CA VAL A 140 3.96 -26.61 -15.08
C VAL A 140 3.77 -28.09 -14.74
N ILE A 141 3.56 -28.39 -13.46
CA ILE A 141 3.13 -29.70 -12.98
C ILE A 141 1.68 -29.60 -12.51
N TYR A 142 0.81 -30.48 -13.01
CA TYR A 142 -0.50 -30.67 -12.42
C TYR A 142 -0.36 -31.53 -11.17
N ILE A 143 -0.75 -30.98 -10.02
CA ILE A 143 -0.70 -31.65 -8.72
C ILE A 143 -2.07 -31.59 -8.03
N PRO A 144 -2.35 -32.46 -7.05
CA PRO A 144 -3.62 -32.41 -6.31
C PRO A 144 -3.84 -31.04 -5.66
N VAL A 145 -5.08 -30.57 -5.66
CA VAL A 145 -5.45 -29.26 -5.06
C VAL A 145 -5.00 -29.16 -3.59
N GLU A 146 -5.10 -30.25 -2.84
CA GLU A 146 -4.69 -30.31 -1.44
C GLU A 146 -3.17 -30.10 -1.29
N LEU A 147 -2.37 -30.74 -2.16
CA LEU A 147 -0.92 -30.58 -2.17
C LEU A 147 -0.52 -29.14 -2.54
N HIS A 148 -1.14 -28.55 -3.56
CA HIS A 148 -0.89 -27.16 -3.95
C HIS A 148 -1.26 -26.13 -2.86
N ARG A 149 -2.20 -26.47 -1.96
CA ARG A 149 -2.62 -25.62 -0.84
C ARG A 149 -1.83 -25.84 0.45
N SER A 150 -1.00 -26.89 0.51
CA SER A 150 -0.26 -27.27 1.71
C SER A 150 0.86 -26.28 2.06
N VAL A 151 1.47 -25.66 1.04
CA VAL A 151 2.57 -24.70 1.19
C VAL A 151 2.19 -23.38 0.53
N PHE A 152 2.26 -22.29 1.28
CA PHE A 152 2.13 -20.94 0.71
C PHE A 152 3.37 -20.63 -0.13
N HIS A 153 3.17 -20.38 -1.42
CA HIS A 153 4.28 -20.13 -2.35
C HIS A 153 3.96 -19.00 -3.35
N ASN A 154 5.00 -18.37 -3.87
CA ASN A 154 4.89 -17.29 -4.86
C ASN A 154 6.08 -17.30 -5.83
N LEU A 155 5.79 -17.55 -7.11
CA LEU A 155 6.78 -17.68 -8.19
C LEU A 155 7.66 -16.43 -8.37
N GLU A 156 7.11 -15.22 -8.17
CA GLU A 156 7.84 -13.97 -8.38
C GLU A 156 8.83 -13.69 -7.25
N THR A 157 8.42 -13.93 -6.01
CA THR A 157 9.27 -13.67 -4.83
C THR A 157 10.18 -14.84 -4.48
N GLY A 158 9.89 -16.04 -5.02
CA GLY A 158 10.55 -17.29 -4.66
C GLY A 158 10.17 -17.86 -3.29
N VAL A 159 9.39 -17.12 -2.47
CA VAL A 159 8.97 -17.56 -1.14
C VAL A 159 8.17 -18.86 -1.26
N GLY A 160 8.55 -19.88 -0.49
CA GLY A 160 7.88 -21.19 -0.43
C GLY A 160 8.00 -22.05 -1.69
N MET A 161 8.67 -21.56 -2.74
CA MET A 161 8.76 -22.27 -4.02
C MET A 161 9.61 -23.53 -3.93
N GLU A 162 10.72 -23.51 -3.20
CA GLU A 162 11.60 -24.68 -3.05
C GLU A 162 10.87 -25.86 -2.41
N GLU A 163 10.19 -25.62 -1.29
CA GLU A 163 9.41 -26.63 -0.58
C GLU A 163 8.27 -27.18 -1.45
N MET A 164 7.51 -26.30 -2.10
CA MET A 164 6.43 -26.70 -3.01
C MET A 164 6.95 -27.45 -4.25
N ASN A 165 8.08 -27.03 -4.82
CA ASN A 165 8.70 -27.69 -5.97
C ASN A 165 9.15 -29.11 -5.61
N ASN A 166 9.76 -29.29 -4.43
CA ASN A 166 10.15 -30.62 -3.95
C ASN A 166 8.93 -31.54 -3.83
N LEU A 167 7.84 -31.07 -3.20
CA LEU A 167 6.59 -31.83 -3.08
C LEU A 167 5.99 -32.17 -4.45
N ALA A 168 5.99 -31.22 -5.40
CA ALA A 168 5.45 -31.43 -6.74
C ALA A 168 6.29 -32.42 -7.56
N ILE A 169 7.62 -32.38 -7.44
CA ILE A 169 8.53 -33.31 -8.10
C ILE A 169 8.37 -34.72 -7.52
N THR A 170 8.32 -34.87 -6.19
CA THR A 170 8.07 -36.16 -5.54
C THR A 170 6.75 -36.78 -6.03
N PHE A 171 5.68 -36.00 -6.09
CA PHE A 171 4.40 -36.46 -6.65
C PHE A 171 4.53 -36.92 -8.12
N LEU A 172 5.29 -36.19 -8.93
CA LEU A 172 5.52 -36.53 -10.33
C LEU A 172 6.34 -37.82 -10.50
N GLU A 173 7.29 -38.08 -9.62
CA GLU A 173 8.08 -39.31 -9.61
C GLU A 173 7.25 -40.53 -9.19
N GLU A 174 6.47 -40.40 -8.12
CA GLU A 174 5.59 -41.47 -7.63
C GLU A 174 4.55 -41.89 -8.69
N THR A 175 3.98 -40.92 -9.42
CA THR A 175 2.96 -41.21 -10.45
C THR A 175 3.52 -41.90 -11.68
N LYS A 176 4.78 -41.65 -12.07
CA LYS A 176 5.42 -42.33 -13.22
C LYS A 176 5.62 -43.84 -13.01
N HIS A 177 5.59 -44.31 -11.76
CA HIS A 177 5.76 -45.73 -11.44
C HIS A 177 4.46 -46.54 -11.49
N HIS A 178 3.32 -45.88 -11.75
CA HIS A 178 1.99 -46.51 -11.76
C HIS A 178 1.33 -46.61 -13.14
N ASP A 179 1.99 -46.11 -14.19
CA ASP A 179 1.59 -46.25 -15.60
C ASP A 179 2.36 -47.39 -16.30
#